data_AF-A0A7S1FFK4-F1
#
_entry.id   AF-A0A7S1FFK4-F1
#
_cell.length_a   1.000
_cell.length_b   1.000
_cell.length_c   1.000
_cell.angle_alpha   90.00
_cell.angle_beta   90.00
_cell.angle_gamma   90.00
#
_symmetry.space_group_name_H-M   'P 1'
#
loop_
_entity.id
_entity.type
_entity.pdbx_description
1 polymer ?
#
loop_
_entity_poly.entity_id
_entity_poly.type
_entity_poly.pdbx_seq_one_letter_code
_entity_poly.pdbx_strand_id
1 'polypeptide(L)'
;VALLGAMDHSAVLYPAAQEEVTMFTSSCKDAVFAAFQTGNGTRDLCGPDGLTTEQFVAVVAGDLAARLAGETPTLVPSEQPLKPSVQHNIDLERMNEFFARFDTDHNGQIDFEEFVQMTVELGVAPLNQAATVAKEEEKVRRLVRQGSL
;
A
#
# COMPACT_ATOMS: atom_id res chain seq x y z
N VAL A 1 13.40 1.99 6.47
CA VAL A 1 12.71 2.55 7.67
C VAL A 1 13.41 2.15 8.98
N ALA A 2 13.85 0.89 9.15
CA ALA A 2 14.52 0.45 10.39
C ALA A 2 15.81 1.22 10.73
N LEU A 3 16.68 1.52 9.75
CA LEU A 3 17.95 2.19 9.98
C LEU A 3 17.79 3.62 10.53
N LEU A 4 16.94 4.44 9.89
CA LEU A 4 16.70 5.82 10.33
C LEU A 4 16.03 5.86 11.72
N GLY A 5 15.11 4.92 11.98
CA GLY A 5 14.52 4.76 13.32
C GLY A 5 15.55 4.36 14.39
N ALA A 6 16.52 3.52 14.05
CA ALA A 6 17.62 3.17 14.95
C ALA A 6 18.55 4.36 15.22
N MET A 7 18.82 5.21 14.23
CA MET A 7 19.57 6.45 14.40
C MET A 7 18.84 7.42 15.34
N ASP A 8 17.54 7.63 15.11
CA ASP A 8 16.69 8.48 15.98
C ASP A 8 16.70 7.96 17.43
N HIS A 9 16.53 6.64 17.62
CA HIS A 9 16.60 6.01 18.94
C HIS A 9 17.97 6.14 19.61
N SER A 10 19.05 5.97 18.84
CA SER A 10 20.40 6.12 19.37
C SER A 10 20.69 7.57 19.76
N ALA A 11 20.16 8.54 19.02
CA ALA A 11 20.36 9.96 19.27
C ALA A 11 19.76 10.43 20.60
N VAL A 12 18.68 9.78 21.08
CA VAL A 12 18.09 10.02 22.40
C VAL A 12 19.11 9.76 23.54
N LEU A 13 20.07 8.85 23.33
CA LEU A 13 21.12 8.57 24.30
C LEU A 13 22.24 9.63 24.30
N TYR A 14 22.27 10.52 23.31
CA TYR A 14 23.29 11.54 23.11
C TYR A 14 22.65 12.91 22.84
N PRO A 15 22.13 13.60 23.87
CA PRO A 15 21.36 14.84 23.71
C PRO A 15 22.08 15.95 22.92
N ALA A 16 23.41 16.01 23.01
CA ALA A 16 24.23 17.00 22.31
C ALA A 16 24.17 16.87 20.78
N ALA A 17 23.92 15.67 20.25
CA ALA A 17 23.81 15.41 18.81
C ALA A 17 22.37 15.14 18.36
N GLN A 18 21.41 15.14 19.31
CA GLN A 18 20.05 14.68 19.04
C GLN A 18 19.33 15.53 17.99
N GLU A 19 19.47 16.86 18.09
CA GLU A 19 18.85 17.80 17.16
C GLU A 19 19.39 17.61 15.74
N GLU A 20 20.72 17.55 15.59
CA GLU A 20 21.38 17.36 14.30
C GLU A 20 21.02 16.02 13.64
N VAL A 21 21.03 14.93 14.43
CA VAL A 21 20.67 13.60 13.92
C VAL A 21 19.19 13.55 13.50
N THR A 22 18.29 14.12 14.31
CA THR A 22 16.86 14.16 13.98
C THR A 22 16.59 14.98 12.72
N MET A 23 17.30 16.11 12.57
CA MET A 23 17.22 16.93 11.36
C MET A 23 17.68 16.15 10.13
N PHE A 24 18.81 15.43 10.24
CA PHE A 24 19.32 14.60 9.15
C PHE A 24 18.36 13.47 8.78
N THR A 25 17.86 12.71 9.75
CA THR A 25 16.98 11.57 9.47
C THR A 25 15.63 12.02 8.91
N SER A 26 15.08 13.15 9.37
CA SER A 26 13.86 13.74 8.79
C SER A 26 14.11 14.17 7.35
N SER A 27 15.18 14.94 7.12
CA SER A 27 15.52 15.43 5.78
C SER A 27 15.77 14.28 4.79
N CYS A 28 16.39 13.20 5.24
CA CYS A 28 16.64 12.00 4.43
C CYS A 28 15.33 11.27 4.07
N LYS A 29 14.39 11.14 5.03
CA LYS A 29 13.05 10.59 4.76
C LYS A 29 12.32 11.44 3.71
N ASP A 30 12.32 12.76 3.89
CA ASP A 30 11.62 13.68 3.00
C ASP A 30 12.23 13.68 1.59
N ALA A 31 13.55 13.61 1.46
CA ALA A 31 14.23 13.52 0.17
C ALA A 31 13.91 12.23 -0.59
N VAL A 32 13.85 11.10 0.12
CA VAL A 32 13.43 9.83 -0.46
C VAL A 32 11.98 9.91 -0.94
N PHE A 33 11.06 10.45 -0.13
CA PHE A 33 9.66 10.58 -0.52
C PHE A 33 9.46 11.54 -1.69
N ALA A 34 10.17 12.67 -1.71
CA ALA A 34 10.17 13.61 -2.81
C ALA A 34 10.60 12.95 -4.13
N ALA A 35 11.66 12.14 -4.10
CA ALA A 35 12.12 11.42 -5.28
C ALA A 35 11.01 10.50 -5.86
N PHE A 36 10.30 9.75 -5.02
CA PHE A 36 9.19 8.91 -5.49
C PHE A 36 7.98 9.73 -5.98
N GLN A 37 7.60 10.80 -5.28
CA GLN A 37 6.45 11.64 -5.65
C GLN A 37 6.66 12.39 -6.97
N THR A 38 7.91 12.70 -7.31
CA THR A 38 8.28 13.41 -8.54
C THR A 38 8.60 12.47 -9.72
N GLY A 39 8.41 11.15 -9.54
CA GLY A 39 8.70 10.14 -10.57
C GLY A 39 10.19 9.77 -10.70
N ASN A 40 11.05 10.32 -9.85
CA ASN A 40 12.48 10.01 -9.78
C ASN A 40 12.80 8.83 -8.84
N GLY A 41 11.84 7.95 -8.58
CA GLY A 41 12.05 6.74 -7.81
C GLY A 41 12.67 5.61 -8.66
N THR A 42 12.96 4.48 -8.03
CA THR A 42 13.47 3.30 -8.75
C THR A 42 12.41 2.63 -9.61
N ARG A 43 12.86 1.86 -10.62
CA ARG A 43 12.00 1.17 -11.60
C ARG A 43 10.89 0.31 -10.99
N ASP A 44 11.12 -0.27 -9.81
CA ASP A 44 10.14 -1.13 -9.16
C ASP A 44 8.89 -0.39 -8.71
N LEU A 45 9.03 0.86 -8.27
CA LEU A 45 7.91 1.67 -7.77
C LEU A 45 7.46 2.74 -8.76
N CYS A 46 8.34 3.19 -9.66
CA CYS A 46 8.04 4.20 -10.68
C CYS A 46 7.85 3.62 -12.09
N GLY A 47 7.92 2.30 -12.27
CA GLY A 47 7.70 1.64 -13.55
C GLY A 47 8.92 1.68 -14.49
N PRO A 48 8.74 1.43 -15.80
CA PRO A 48 9.85 1.23 -16.73
C PRO A 48 10.79 2.43 -16.88
N ASP A 49 10.27 3.64 -16.65
CA ASP A 49 11.01 4.91 -16.71
C ASP A 49 11.68 5.29 -15.37
N GLY A 50 11.52 4.47 -14.33
CA GLY A 50 12.17 4.71 -13.05
C GLY A 50 13.69 4.67 -13.16
N LEU A 51 14.34 5.33 -12.20
CA LEU A 51 15.80 5.45 -12.14
C LEU A 51 16.46 4.12 -11.79
N THR A 52 17.74 4.00 -12.19
CA THR A 52 18.64 3.00 -11.61
C THR A 52 18.92 3.32 -10.14
N THR A 53 19.42 2.34 -9.40
CA THR A 53 19.77 2.51 -7.98
C THR A 53 20.75 3.67 -7.79
N GLU A 54 21.78 3.76 -8.64
CA GLU A 54 22.82 4.77 -8.54
C GLU A 54 22.30 6.18 -8.86
N GLN A 55 21.43 6.29 -9.88
CA GLN A 55 20.79 7.56 -10.24
C GLN A 55 19.82 8.03 -9.15
N PHE A 56 19.05 7.09 -8.57
CA PHE A 56 18.18 7.39 -7.45
C PHE A 56 18.97 7.91 -6.24
N VAL A 57 20.08 7.25 -5.89
CA VAL A 57 20.97 7.70 -4.80
C VAL A 57 21.50 9.11 -5.06
N ALA A 58 21.90 9.42 -6.30
CA ALA A 58 22.37 10.75 -6.66
C ALA A 58 21.29 11.84 -6.50
N VAL A 59 20.04 11.55 -6.91
CA VAL A 59 18.91 12.47 -6.72
C VAL A 59 18.63 12.72 -5.25
N VAL A 60 18.53 11.65 -4.45
CA VAL A 60 18.29 11.77 -3.00
C VAL A 60 19.42 12.53 -2.31
N ALA A 61 20.67 12.29 -2.69
CA ALA A 61 21.83 12.99 -2.11
C ALA A 61 21.80 14.50 -2.40
N GLY A 62 21.45 14.90 -3.63
CA GLY A 62 21.32 16.31 -4.01
C GLY A 62 20.20 17.00 -3.22
N ASP A 63 19.03 16.38 -3.13
CA ASP A 63 17.88 16.92 -2.39
C ASP A 63 18.17 17.01 -0.88
N LEU A 64 18.80 15.98 -0.32
CA LEU A 64 19.22 15.96 1.08
C LEU A 64 20.21 17.10 1.38
N ALA A 65 21.20 17.31 0.52
CA ALA A 65 22.17 18.39 0.69
C ALA A 65 21.50 19.78 0.69
N ALA A 66 20.53 20.00 -0.20
CA ALA A 66 19.76 21.24 -0.25
C ALA A 66 18.95 21.46 1.05
N ARG A 67 18.28 20.41 1.54
CA ARG A 67 17.52 20.47 2.81
C ARG A 67 18.39 20.79 4.02
N LEU A 68 19.57 20.17 4.10
CA LEU A 68 20.53 20.45 5.17
C LEU A 68 21.12 21.86 5.07
N ALA A 69 21.14 22.47 3.88
CA ALA A 69 21.48 23.87 3.67
C ALA A 69 20.32 24.84 3.99
N GLY A 70 19.16 24.34 4.40
CA GLY A 70 17.97 25.14 4.72
C GLY A 70 17.09 25.47 3.51
N GLU A 71 17.38 24.91 2.34
CA GLU A 71 16.53 25.06 1.16
C GLU A 71 15.33 24.12 1.25
N THR A 72 14.15 24.60 0.85
CA THR A 72 12.94 23.77 0.77
C THR A 72 12.63 23.53 -0.71
N PRO A 73 12.93 22.33 -1.25
CA PRO A 73 12.65 22.01 -2.64
C PRO A 73 11.15 22.12 -2.90
N THR A 74 10.77 22.84 -3.96
CA THR A 74 9.38 22.88 -4.40
C THR A 74 9.03 21.54 -5.04
N LEU A 75 8.22 20.74 -4.35
CA LEU A 75 7.73 19.48 -4.89
C LEU A 75 6.61 19.77 -5.87
N VAL A 76 6.81 19.42 -7.14
CA VAL A 76 5.73 19.29 -8.12
C VAL A 76 5.36 17.81 -8.14
N PRO A 77 4.24 17.40 -7.53
CA PRO A 77 3.82 16.01 -7.57
C PRO A 77 3.68 15.56 -9.02
N SER A 78 4.16 14.37 -9.34
CA SER A 78 3.83 13.73 -10.61
C SER A 78 2.31 13.56 -10.67
N GLU A 79 1.68 14.15 -11.70
CA GLU A 79 0.23 14.01 -11.94
C GLU A 79 -0.15 12.58 -12.34
N GLN A 80 0.82 11.73 -12.65
CA GLN A 80 0.55 10.36 -13.04
C GLN A 80 0.28 9.53 -11.79
N PRO A 81 -0.92 8.91 -11.66
CA PRO A 81 -1.16 7.95 -10.60
C PRO A 81 -0.09 6.86 -10.70
N LEU A 82 0.61 6.61 -9.58
CA LEU A 82 1.54 5.49 -9.44
C LEU A 82 0.76 4.22 -9.78
N LYS A 83 0.88 3.75 -11.03
CA LYS A 83 0.34 2.45 -11.41
C LYS A 83 1.14 1.47 -10.56
N PRO A 84 0.51 0.67 -9.67
CA PRO A 84 1.23 -0.38 -8.99
C PRO A 84 1.91 -1.20 -10.08
N SER A 85 3.24 -1.23 -10.03
CA SER A 85 4.07 -2.01 -10.92
C SER A 85 3.78 -3.47 -10.60
N VAL A 86 2.76 -4.04 -11.24
CA VAL A 86 2.47 -5.47 -11.14
C VAL A 86 3.50 -6.19 -12.00
N GLN A 87 4.75 -6.25 -11.53
CA GLN A 87 5.79 -7.11 -12.06
C GLN A 87 5.51 -8.55 -11.63
N HIS A 88 4.41 -9.11 -12.10
CA HIS A 88 4.14 -10.53 -12.00
C HIS A 88 3.96 -11.08 -13.40
N ASN A 89 4.62 -12.22 -13.67
CA ASN A 89 4.32 -13.03 -14.84
C ASN A 89 2.94 -13.67 -14.61
N ILE A 90 1.89 -12.87 -14.78
CA ILE A 90 0.51 -13.29 -14.57
C ILE A 90 0.13 -14.25 -15.68
N ASP A 91 -0.38 -15.42 -15.30
CA ASP A 91 -0.97 -16.37 -16.23
C ASP A 91 -2.33 -15.82 -16.71
N LEU A 92 -2.30 -15.17 -17.87
CA LEU A 92 -3.47 -14.52 -18.45
C LEU A 92 -4.56 -15.52 -18.84
N GLU A 93 -4.20 -16.76 -19.20
CA GLU A 93 -5.19 -17.79 -19.53
C GLU A 93 -5.98 -18.18 -18.29
N ARG A 94 -5.30 -18.41 -17.17
CA ARG A 94 -5.96 -18.72 -15.89
C ARG A 94 -6.76 -17.55 -15.34
N MET A 95 -6.30 -16.32 -15.55
CA MET A 95 -7.10 -15.13 -15.21
C MET A 95 -8.37 -15.04 -16.05
N ASN A 96 -8.31 -15.40 -17.32
CA ASN A 96 -9.48 -15.40 -18.19
C ASN A 96 -10.46 -16.53 -17.84
N GLU A 97 -9.97 -17.73 -17.51
CA GLU A 97 -10.80 -18.83 -16.99
C GLU A 97 -11.49 -18.43 -15.68
N PHE A 98 -10.74 -17.75 -14.80
CA PHE A 98 -11.28 -17.25 -13.54
C PHE A 98 -12.35 -16.17 -13.77
N PHE A 99 -12.13 -15.25 -14.70
CA PHE A 99 -13.11 -14.23 -15.08
C PHE A 99 -14.38 -14.83 -15.67
N ALA A 100 -14.23 -15.71 -16.66
CA ALA A 100 -15.34 -16.38 -17.35
C ALA A 100 -16.20 -17.28 -16.44
N ARG A 101 -15.65 -17.67 -15.28
CA ARG A 101 -16.39 -18.42 -14.26
C ARG A 101 -17.46 -17.58 -13.57
N PHE A 102 -17.27 -16.27 -13.47
CA PHE A 102 -18.16 -15.36 -12.77
C PHE A 102 -18.97 -14.46 -13.71
N ASP A 103 -18.42 -14.10 -14.88
CA ASP A 103 -19.14 -13.49 -16.01
C ASP A 103 -20.09 -14.55 -16.63
N THR A 104 -21.27 -14.68 -16.03
CA THR A 104 -22.25 -15.74 -16.27
C THR A 104 -23.02 -15.50 -17.57
N ASP A 105 -23.20 -14.24 -17.95
CA ASP A 105 -23.84 -13.86 -19.21
C ASP A 105 -22.85 -13.74 -20.38
N HIS A 106 -21.55 -13.87 -20.10
CA HIS A 106 -20.44 -13.84 -21.07
C HIS A 106 -20.38 -12.54 -21.87
N ASN A 107 -20.76 -11.43 -21.25
CA ASN A 107 -20.76 -10.12 -21.90
C ASN A 107 -19.38 -9.42 -21.85
N GLY A 108 -18.40 -10.03 -21.16
CA GLY A 108 -17.05 -9.50 -20.99
C GLY A 108 -16.90 -8.48 -19.85
N GLN A 109 -17.93 -8.33 -19.00
CA GLN A 109 -17.98 -7.47 -17.82
C GLN A 109 -18.51 -8.29 -16.64
N ILE A 110 -18.15 -7.90 -15.43
CA ILE A 110 -18.73 -8.47 -14.20
C ILE A 110 -19.68 -7.40 -13.66
N ASP A 111 -20.97 -7.70 -13.63
CA ASP A 111 -21.96 -6.81 -13.03
C ASP A 111 -21.92 -6.85 -11.50
N PHE A 112 -22.78 -6.08 -10.83
CA PHE A 112 -22.75 -5.98 -9.38
C PHE A 112 -23.15 -7.30 -8.70
N GLU A 113 -24.14 -7.99 -9.23
CA GLU A 113 -24.62 -9.28 -8.74
C GLU A 113 -23.55 -10.37 -8.86
N GLU A 114 -22.89 -10.46 -10.02
CA GLU A 114 -21.77 -11.36 -10.28
C GLU A 114 -20.57 -11.04 -9.38
N PHE A 115 -20.28 -9.75 -9.16
CA PHE A 115 -19.24 -9.32 -8.22
C PHE A 115 -19.54 -9.74 -6.78
N VAL A 116 -20.79 -9.61 -6.33
CA VAL A 116 -21.21 -10.07 -4.99
C VAL A 116 -21.02 -11.59 -4.88
N GLN A 117 -21.44 -12.36 -5.88
CA GLN A 117 -21.25 -13.80 -5.89
C GLN A 117 -19.76 -14.17 -5.84
N MET A 118 -18.94 -13.52 -6.66
CA MET A 118 -17.49 -13.71 -6.69
C MET A 118 -16.86 -13.43 -5.32
N THR A 119 -17.19 -12.29 -4.69
CA THR A 119 -16.60 -11.92 -3.38
C THR A 119 -17.04 -12.85 -2.26
N VAL A 120 -18.27 -13.38 -2.30
CA VAL A 120 -18.76 -14.37 -1.35
C VAL A 120 -18.02 -15.70 -1.52
N GLU A 121 -17.86 -16.18 -2.75
CA GLU A 121 -17.17 -17.43 -3.02
C GLU A 121 -15.68 -17.38 -2.65
N LEU A 122 -15.03 -16.24 -2.91
CA LEU A 122 -13.64 -15.99 -2.52
C LEU A 122 -13.45 -15.72 -1.02
N GLY A 123 -14.54 -15.58 -0.24
CA GLY A 123 -14.48 -15.31 1.19
C GLY A 123 -13.95 -13.91 1.54
N VAL A 124 -14.01 -12.96 0.60
CA VAL A 124 -13.59 -11.56 0.77
C VAL A 124 -14.77 -10.60 0.92
N ALA A 125 -16.00 -11.11 0.82
CA ALA A 125 -17.20 -10.31 1.00
C ALA A 125 -17.24 -9.70 2.42
N PRO A 126 -17.40 -8.37 2.54
CA PRO A 126 -17.55 -7.74 3.84
C PRO A 126 -18.86 -8.18 4.48
N LEU A 127 -18.76 -8.87 5.62
CA LEU A 127 -19.92 -9.34 6.36
C LEU A 127 -20.48 -8.22 7.25
N ASN A 128 -21.80 -8.05 7.21
CA ASN A 128 -22.47 -7.18 8.17
C ASN A 128 -22.44 -7.83 9.56
N GLN A 129 -21.52 -7.34 10.40
CA GLN A 129 -21.30 -7.84 11.76
C GLN A 129 -22.58 -7.80 12.62
N ALA A 130 -23.44 -6.79 12.44
CA ALA A 130 -24.69 -6.69 13.19
C ALA A 130 -25.71 -7.76 12.76
N ALA A 131 -25.74 -8.10 11.48
CA ALA A 131 -26.64 -9.14 10.95
C ALA A 131 -26.18 -10.56 11.34
N THR A 132 -24.87 -10.80 11.41
CA THR A 132 -24.32 -12.09 11.88
C THR A 132 -24.62 -12.32 13.35
N VAL A 133 -24.43 -11.31 14.21
CA VAL A 133 -24.72 -11.43 15.65
C VAL A 133 -26.21 -11.68 15.89
N ALA A 134 -27.10 -10.96 15.20
CA ALA A 134 -28.54 -11.15 15.33
C ALA A 134 -28.99 -12.58 14.92
N LYS A 135 -28.43 -13.13 13.84
CA LYS A 135 -28.72 -14.52 13.40
C LYS A 135 -28.22 -15.57 14.38
N GLU A 136 -27.05 -15.35 14.99
CA GLU A 136 -26.51 -16.26 16.00
C GLU A 136 -27.33 -16.24 17.29
N GLU A 137 -27.72 -15.06 17.77
CA GLU A 137 -28.60 -14.92 18.93
C GLU A 137 -29.97 -15.56 18.71
N GLU A 138 -30.55 -15.41 17.52
CA GLU A 138 -31.81 -16.05 17.17
C GLU A 138 -31.68 -17.57 17.09
N LYS A 139 -30.59 -18.08 16.51
CA LYS A 139 -30.28 -19.51 16.47
C LYS A 139 -30.09 -20.09 17.87
N VAL A 140 -29.35 -19.40 18.74
CA VAL A 140 -29.16 -19.79 20.15
C VAL A 140 -30.49 -19.79 20.89
N ARG A 141 -31.32 -18.74 20.75
CA ARG A 141 -32.66 -18.68 21.34
C ARG A 141 -33.56 -19.81 20.85
N ARG A 142 -33.47 -20.19 19.57
CA ARG A 142 -34.23 -21.29 19.00
C ARG A 142 -33.77 -22.65 19.52
N LEU A 143 -32.46 -22.86 19.68
CA LEU A 143 -31.88 -24.08 20.27
C LEU A 143 -32.26 -24.23 21.75
N VAL A 144 -32.20 -23.14 22.52
CA VAL A 144 -32.63 -23.11 23.92
C VAL A 144 -34.13 -23.42 24.07
N ARG A 145 -34.97 -23.00 23.11
CA ARG A 145 -36.42 -23.32 23.10
C ARG A 145 -36.74 -24.75 22.68
N GLN A 146 -35.85 -25.43 21.95
CA GLN A 146 -36.08 -26.78 21.44
C GLN A 146 -35.56 -27.90 22.36
N GLY A 147 -35.04 -27.57 23.55
CA GLY A 147 -34.79 -28.56 24.61
C GLY A 147 -33.73 -29.60 24.28
N SER A 148 -32.58 -29.19 23.72
CA SER A 148 -31.41 -30.06 23.59
C SER A 148 -30.16 -29.36 24.14
N LEU A 149 -30.14 -29.21 25.47
CA LEU A 149 -28.95 -29.16 26.33
C LEU A 149 -29.30 -29.86 27.65
#